data_AF-A0A963YY03-F1
#
_entry.id   AF-A0A963YY03-F1
#
_cell.length_a   1.000
_cell.length_b   1.000
_cell.length_c   1.000
_cell.angle_alpha   90.00
_cell.angle_beta   90.00
_cell.angle_gamma   90.00
#
_symmetry.space_group_name_H-M   'P 1'
#
loop_
_entity.id
_entity.type
_entity.pdbx_description
1 polymer ?
#
loop_
_entity_poly.entity_id
_entity_poly.type
_entity_poly.pdbx_seq_one_letter_code
_entity_poly.pdbx_strand_id
1 'polypeptide(L)'
;MNAPYPEMKLPKTAVVIQCPGTIDAVTLSLKMGEMRDHAPWHLALFQAVLTGEIVLVMPLPLQAIPMARLATIGRPAIVLLCDDGPVSEGPAGWVCAPHAFRWAQASIINGTGGDAKIYAAGVDAAREIKRVTICDTASAHFDAWRDCAAAQGDKPILGFRPPPGGRHPDLAS
;
A
#
# COMPACT_ATOMS: atom_id res chain seq x y z
N MET A 1 -16.56 23.96 7.15
CA MET A 1 -15.71 24.80 6.28
C MET A 1 -14.27 24.34 6.48
N ASN A 2 -13.72 23.59 5.52
CA ASN A 2 -12.32 23.17 5.57
C ASN A 2 -11.43 24.34 5.16
N ALA A 3 -10.46 24.70 6.01
CA ALA A 3 -9.48 25.72 5.67
C ALA A 3 -8.70 25.29 4.42
N PRO A 4 -8.45 26.19 3.45
CA PRO A 4 -7.64 25.87 2.29
C PRO A 4 -6.22 25.54 2.76
N TYR A 5 -5.67 24.44 2.25
CA TYR A 5 -4.26 24.14 2.44
C TYR A 5 -3.43 25.31 1.91
N PRO A 6 -2.38 25.77 2.62
CA PRO A 6 -1.43 26.72 2.05
C PRO A 6 -0.90 26.14 0.73
N GLU A 7 -0.69 26.98 -0.28
CA GLU A 7 -0.14 26.58 -1.59
C GLU A 7 1.15 25.77 -1.40
N MET A 8 1.01 24.45 -1.34
CA MET A 8 2.12 23.53 -1.34
C MET A 8 2.65 23.50 -2.77
N LYS A 9 3.91 23.89 -2.95
CA LYS A 9 4.64 23.58 -4.19
C LYS A 9 4.81 22.07 -4.26
N LEU A 10 3.83 21.41 -4.89
CA LEU A 10 3.83 19.97 -5.05
C LEU A 10 5.05 19.55 -5.87
N PRO A 11 5.86 18.58 -5.42
CA PRO A 11 6.94 18.05 -6.22
C PRO A 11 6.36 17.47 -7.51
N LYS A 12 6.99 17.76 -8.65
CA LYS A 12 6.61 17.26 -9.99
C LYS A 12 6.59 15.73 -10.11
N THR A 13 6.93 15.03 -9.03
CA THR A 13 7.20 13.59 -8.95
C THR A 13 6.34 12.88 -7.91
N ALA A 14 5.31 13.47 -7.31
CA ALA A 14 4.35 12.66 -6.54
C ALA A 14 3.67 11.68 -7.52
N VAL A 15 3.96 10.38 -7.37
CA VAL A 15 3.53 9.34 -8.30
C VAL A 15 2.84 8.27 -7.48
N VAL A 16 1.53 8.15 -7.65
CA VAL A 16 0.83 6.89 -7.37
C VAL A 16 0.74 6.15 -8.68
N ILE A 17 1.35 4.98 -8.76
CA ILE A 17 1.16 4.08 -9.88
C ILE A 17 -0.04 3.19 -9.57
N GLN A 18 -1.21 3.60 -10.02
CA GLN A 18 -2.38 2.73 -10.07
C GLN A 18 -2.40 2.08 -11.45
N CYS A 19 -1.96 0.84 -11.55
CA CYS A 19 -1.73 0.22 -12.85
C CYS A 19 -3.05 0.14 -13.66
N PRO A 20 -3.03 0.45 -14.98
CA PRO A 20 -1.88 0.87 -15.81
C PRO A 20 -1.58 2.40 -15.80
N GLY A 21 -2.34 3.20 -15.07
CA GLY A 21 -2.26 4.66 -15.04
C GLY A 21 -1.29 5.26 -14.00
N THR A 22 -1.32 6.59 -13.90
CA THR A 22 -0.60 7.34 -12.86
C THR A 22 -1.49 8.46 -12.36
N ILE A 23 -1.49 8.63 -11.05
CA ILE A 23 -2.09 9.79 -10.41
C ILE A 23 -0.95 10.77 -10.15
N ASP A 24 -1.01 11.94 -10.78
CA ASP A 24 -0.08 13.03 -10.49
C ASP A 24 -0.39 13.69 -9.14
N ALA A 25 0.51 14.57 -8.70
CA ALA A 25 0.40 15.26 -7.42
C ALA A 25 -0.89 16.08 -7.27
N VAL A 26 -1.34 16.73 -8.34
CA VAL A 26 -2.51 17.62 -8.32
C VAL A 26 -3.78 16.80 -8.16
N THR A 27 -3.92 15.76 -8.99
CA THR A 27 -5.02 14.80 -8.94
C THR A 27 -5.03 14.08 -7.58
N LEU A 28 -3.86 13.72 -7.07
CA LEU A 28 -3.75 13.11 -5.75
C LEU A 28 -4.20 14.06 -4.64
N SER A 29 -3.78 15.32 -4.68
CA SER A 29 -4.19 16.33 -3.68
C SER A 29 -5.69 16.57 -3.67
N LEU A 30 -6.36 16.54 -4.84
CA LEU A 30 -7.82 16.65 -4.92
C LEU A 30 -8.49 15.41 -4.32
N LYS A 31 -8.02 14.20 -4.69
CA LYS A 31 -8.53 12.94 -4.15
C LYS A 31 -8.30 12.79 -2.65
N MET A 32 -7.29 13.42 -2.08
CA MET A 32 -7.06 13.39 -0.63
C MET A 32 -8.19 14.02 0.18
N GLY A 33 -8.96 14.96 -0.39
CA GLY A 33 -10.19 15.45 0.23
C GLY A 33 -11.23 14.33 0.35
N GLU A 34 -11.52 13.66 -0.76
CA GLU A 34 -12.46 12.52 -0.83
C GLU A 34 -12.03 11.35 0.05
N MET A 35 -10.73 11.05 0.10
CA MET A 35 -10.19 9.94 0.87
C MET A 35 -10.25 10.16 2.39
N ARG A 36 -10.34 11.40 2.87
CA ARG A 36 -10.59 11.64 4.31
C ARG A 36 -11.92 11.07 4.75
N ASP A 37 -12.89 11.12 3.87
CA ASP A 37 -14.27 10.75 4.20
C ASP A 37 -14.51 9.26 3.96
N HIS A 38 -13.73 8.61 3.07
CA HIS A 38 -13.99 7.23 2.64
C HIS A 38 -12.88 6.22 2.97
N ALA A 39 -11.62 6.66 3.08
CA ALA A 39 -10.48 5.79 3.39
C ALA A 39 -9.39 6.53 4.19
N PRO A 40 -9.74 7.10 5.36
CA PRO A 40 -8.84 7.96 6.14
C PRO A 40 -7.53 7.27 6.54
N TRP A 41 -7.54 5.93 6.62
CA TRP A 41 -6.37 5.14 6.95
C TRP A 41 -5.24 5.22 5.90
N HIS A 42 -5.55 5.43 4.62
CA HIS A 42 -4.53 5.61 3.59
C HIS A 42 -3.85 6.98 3.60
N LEU A 43 -4.37 7.96 4.37
CA LEU A 43 -3.90 9.35 4.31
C LEU A 43 -2.40 9.48 4.58
N ALA A 44 -1.84 8.68 5.49
CA ALA A 44 -0.41 8.71 5.79
C ALA A 44 0.45 8.38 4.55
N LEU A 45 0.05 7.39 3.75
CA LEU A 45 0.76 7.04 2.51
C LEU A 45 0.67 8.18 1.50
N PHE A 46 -0.52 8.75 1.29
CA PHE A 46 -0.71 9.80 0.31
C PHE A 46 -0.01 11.11 0.70
N GLN A 47 0.00 11.45 1.99
CA GLN A 47 0.80 12.55 2.51
C GLN A 47 2.29 12.34 2.21
N ALA A 48 2.82 11.15 2.50
CA ALA A 48 4.22 10.81 2.23
C ALA A 48 4.55 10.82 0.72
N VAL A 49 3.60 10.50 -0.15
CA VAL A 49 3.75 10.65 -1.60
C VAL A 49 3.79 12.12 -2.01
N LEU A 50 2.91 12.96 -1.46
CA LEU A 50 2.87 14.40 -1.76
C LEU A 50 4.11 15.16 -1.28
N THR A 51 4.65 14.80 -0.12
CA THR A 51 5.91 15.36 0.40
C THR A 51 7.13 14.80 -0.33
N GLY A 52 6.94 13.79 -1.17
CA GLY A 52 7.99 13.17 -1.97
C GLY A 52 8.88 12.22 -1.18
N GLU A 53 8.46 11.79 0.01
CA GLU A 53 9.20 10.84 0.86
C GLU A 53 9.22 9.43 0.25
N ILE A 54 8.13 9.02 -0.39
CA ILE A 54 7.99 7.69 -1.00
C ILE A 54 7.42 7.76 -2.41
N VAL A 55 7.45 6.62 -3.10
CA VAL A 55 6.56 6.31 -4.22
C VAL A 55 5.59 5.22 -3.79
N LEU A 56 4.31 5.42 -4.12
CA LEU A 56 3.27 4.44 -3.84
C LEU A 56 2.86 3.72 -5.12
N VAL A 57 2.81 2.39 -5.06
CA VAL A 57 2.38 1.52 -6.15
C VAL A 57 1.18 0.73 -5.65
N MET A 58 0.05 0.88 -6.33
CA MET A 58 -1.22 0.20 -6.03
C MET A 58 -1.63 -0.61 -7.25
N PRO A 59 -1.06 -1.81 -7.45
CA PRO A 59 -1.49 -2.67 -8.55
C PRO A 59 -2.92 -3.13 -8.30
N LEU A 60 -3.63 -3.46 -9.38
CA LEU A 60 -4.88 -4.22 -9.29
C LEU A 60 -4.57 -5.73 -9.37
N PRO A 61 -5.51 -6.58 -8.92
CA PRO A 61 -5.40 -8.02 -9.14
C PRO A 61 -5.07 -8.35 -10.60
N LEU A 62 -4.29 -9.42 -10.80
CA LEU A 62 -3.82 -9.90 -12.11
C LEU A 62 -2.95 -8.93 -12.94
N GLN A 63 -2.66 -7.73 -12.43
CA GLN A 63 -1.81 -6.78 -13.15
C GLN A 63 -0.34 -6.88 -12.72
N ALA A 64 0.55 -6.71 -13.70
CA ALA A 64 1.98 -6.64 -13.46
C ALA A 64 2.41 -5.25 -12.98
N ILE A 65 3.45 -5.21 -12.15
CA ILE A 65 4.10 -3.96 -11.75
C ILE A 65 5.02 -3.48 -12.89
N PRO A 66 4.97 -2.19 -13.28
CA PRO A 66 5.79 -1.66 -14.38
C PRO A 66 7.24 -1.44 -13.93
N MET A 67 8.01 -2.53 -13.85
CA MET A 67 9.38 -2.55 -13.31
C MET A 67 10.33 -1.54 -13.99
N ALA A 68 10.26 -1.40 -15.31
CA ALA A 68 11.11 -0.47 -16.05
C ALA A 68 10.91 0.99 -15.61
N ARG A 69 9.67 1.35 -15.25
CA ARG A 69 9.34 2.68 -14.74
C ARG A 69 9.79 2.86 -13.30
N LEU A 70 9.71 1.82 -12.50
CA LEU A 70 10.14 1.86 -11.11
C LEU A 70 11.66 1.90 -10.96
N ALA A 71 12.41 1.30 -11.89
CA ALA A 71 13.86 1.35 -11.91
C ALA A 71 14.44 2.76 -12.07
N THR A 72 13.68 3.72 -12.62
CA THR A 72 14.12 5.12 -12.77
C THR A 72 13.80 6.00 -11.56
N ILE A 73 13.11 5.44 -10.55
CA ILE A 73 12.66 6.18 -9.37
C ILE A 73 13.71 6.06 -8.27
N GLY A 74 14.37 7.17 -7.92
CA GLY A 74 15.40 7.23 -6.88
C GLY A 74 14.88 7.31 -5.43
N ARG A 75 13.61 6.94 -5.18
CA ARG A 75 12.96 7.03 -3.86
C ARG A 75 12.50 5.66 -3.37
N PRO A 76 12.37 5.44 -2.05
CA PRO A 76 11.77 4.22 -1.52
C PRO A 76 10.37 4.02 -2.08
N ALA A 77 10.08 2.81 -2.54
CA ALA A 77 8.78 2.44 -3.04
C ALA A 77 8.03 1.56 -2.04
N ILE A 78 6.77 1.90 -1.85
CA ILE A 78 5.80 1.10 -1.13
C ILE A 78 4.84 0.49 -2.14
N VAL A 79 4.69 -0.84 -2.10
CA VAL A 79 3.63 -1.52 -2.84
C VAL A 79 2.50 -1.85 -1.87
N LEU A 80 1.30 -1.36 -2.16
CA LEU A 80 0.08 -1.65 -1.40
C LEU A 80 -0.80 -2.59 -2.21
N LEU A 81 -0.99 -3.81 -1.70
CA LEU A 81 -1.86 -4.85 -2.27
C LEU A 81 -3.19 -4.83 -1.49
N CYS A 82 -4.25 -4.30 -2.09
CA CYS A 82 -5.58 -4.22 -1.48
C CYS A 82 -6.39 -5.49 -1.76
N ASP A 83 -6.09 -6.57 -1.05
CA ASP A 83 -6.80 -7.87 -1.12
C ASP A 83 -8.02 -7.88 -0.16
N ASP A 84 -8.68 -6.74 -0.02
CA ASP A 84 -9.80 -6.46 0.89
C ASP A 84 -11.17 -6.43 0.18
N GLY A 85 -11.21 -6.90 -1.07
CA GLY A 85 -12.44 -7.00 -1.84
C GLY A 85 -13.41 -8.07 -1.30
N PRO A 86 -14.67 -8.09 -1.80
CA PRO A 86 -15.68 -9.08 -1.42
C PRO A 86 -15.25 -10.54 -1.67
N VAL A 87 -14.31 -10.73 -2.60
CA VAL A 87 -13.66 -11.99 -2.91
C VAL A 87 -12.17 -11.77 -2.77
N SER A 88 -11.65 -11.91 -1.55
CA SER A 88 -10.21 -11.99 -1.31
C SER A 88 -9.70 -13.27 -1.97
N GLU A 89 -8.67 -13.16 -2.81
CA GLU A 89 -8.13 -14.28 -3.58
C GLU A 89 -6.81 -14.78 -2.99
N GLY A 90 -6.30 -14.11 -1.95
CA GLY A 90 -4.97 -14.35 -1.44
C GLY A 90 -3.90 -14.07 -2.49
N PRO A 91 -2.64 -14.49 -2.29
CA PRO A 91 -1.56 -14.23 -3.25
C PRO A 91 -1.79 -14.80 -4.65
N ALA A 92 -2.68 -15.78 -4.82
CA ALA A 92 -2.99 -16.39 -6.11
C ALA A 92 -3.67 -15.41 -7.09
N GLY A 93 -4.47 -14.46 -6.59
CA GLY A 93 -5.08 -13.39 -7.40
C GLY A 93 -4.11 -12.27 -7.80
N TRP A 94 -2.90 -12.29 -7.25
CA TRP A 94 -1.93 -11.21 -7.36
C TRP A 94 -0.66 -11.67 -8.07
N VAL A 95 -0.71 -11.71 -9.40
CA VAL A 95 0.46 -12.05 -10.25
C VAL A 95 1.68 -11.19 -9.92
N CYS A 96 1.48 -9.96 -9.44
CA CYS A 96 2.58 -9.08 -9.04
C CYS A 96 3.15 -9.34 -7.65
N ALA A 97 2.51 -10.13 -6.78
CA ALA A 97 2.91 -10.29 -5.39
C ALA A 97 4.37 -10.73 -5.21
N PRO A 98 4.90 -11.75 -5.92
CA PRO A 98 6.30 -12.12 -5.80
C PRO A 98 7.26 -10.96 -6.13
N HIS A 99 6.97 -10.21 -7.19
CA HIS A 99 7.76 -9.05 -7.58
C HIS A 99 7.65 -7.91 -6.56
N ALA A 100 6.46 -7.67 -6.01
CA ALA A 100 6.23 -6.67 -4.98
C ALA A 100 7.11 -6.92 -3.75
N PHE A 101 7.13 -8.16 -3.24
CA PHE A 101 7.92 -8.51 -2.05
C PHE A 101 9.43 -8.49 -2.32
N ARG A 102 9.84 -8.94 -3.50
CA ARG A 102 11.25 -8.98 -3.89
C ARG A 102 11.83 -7.60 -4.14
N TRP A 103 11.06 -6.65 -4.67
CA TRP A 103 11.60 -5.37 -5.13
C TRP A 103 11.32 -4.22 -4.15
N ALA A 104 10.12 -4.14 -3.59
CA ALA A 104 9.71 -2.97 -2.83
C ALA A 104 10.44 -2.88 -1.49
N GLN A 105 10.77 -1.64 -1.10
CA GLN A 105 11.28 -1.33 0.23
C GLN A 105 10.21 -1.68 1.27
N ALA A 106 8.98 -1.19 1.12
CA ALA A 106 7.86 -1.68 1.92
C ALA A 106 6.82 -2.37 1.04
N SER A 107 6.27 -3.46 1.53
CA SER A 107 5.10 -4.10 0.92
C SER A 107 4.03 -4.18 1.99
N ILE A 108 2.83 -3.71 1.68
CA ILE A 108 1.69 -3.74 2.60
C ILE A 108 0.63 -4.58 1.92
N ILE A 109 0.26 -5.70 2.53
CA ILE A 109 -0.98 -6.40 2.20
C ILE A 109 -2.04 -5.79 3.10
N ASN A 110 -3.06 -5.19 2.49
CA ASN A 110 -4.25 -4.70 3.17
C ASN A 110 -5.41 -5.59 2.75
N GLY A 111 -5.95 -6.34 3.68
CA GLY A 111 -7.05 -7.25 3.46
C GLY A 111 -8.32 -6.88 4.19
N THR A 112 -8.35 -5.81 5.01
CA THR A 112 -9.59 -5.31 5.64
C THR A 112 -9.39 -4.12 6.60
N GLY A 113 -10.24 -3.10 6.53
CA GLY A 113 -10.52 -2.11 7.60
C GLY A 113 -9.45 -1.05 7.87
N GLY A 114 -8.18 -1.34 7.57
CA GLY A 114 -7.05 -0.41 7.55
C GLY A 114 -6.85 0.38 8.85
N ASP A 115 -5.90 0.00 9.70
CA ASP A 115 -5.46 0.88 10.79
C ASP A 115 -4.48 1.93 10.23
N ALA A 116 -4.77 3.22 10.42
CA ALA A 116 -3.89 4.33 10.04
C ALA A 116 -2.45 4.15 10.56
N LYS A 117 -2.27 3.52 11.73
CA LYS A 117 -0.96 3.22 12.30
C LYS A 117 -0.15 2.23 11.47
N ILE A 118 -0.80 1.28 10.80
CA ILE A 118 -0.15 0.31 9.91
C ILE A 118 0.47 1.03 8.71
N TYR A 119 -0.28 1.95 8.11
CA TYR A 119 0.20 2.73 6.98
C TYR A 119 1.32 3.70 7.36
N ALA A 120 1.20 4.37 8.51
CA ALA A 120 2.28 5.21 9.06
C ALA A 120 3.55 4.39 9.31
N ALA A 121 3.43 3.24 9.97
CA ALA A 121 4.55 2.33 10.19
C ALA A 121 5.17 1.83 8.87
N GLY A 122 4.35 1.63 7.83
CA GLY A 122 4.83 1.31 6.48
C GLY A 122 5.68 2.42 5.87
N VAL A 123 5.30 3.68 6.06
CA VAL A 123 6.11 4.85 5.64
C VAL A 123 7.43 4.89 6.41
N ASP A 124 7.37 4.80 7.73
CA ASP A 124 8.56 4.86 8.59
C ASP A 124 9.53 3.72 8.25
N ALA A 125 9.02 2.50 8.05
CA ALA A 125 9.85 1.37 7.69
C ALA A 125 10.45 1.48 6.28
N ALA A 126 9.71 2.05 5.31
CA ALA A 126 10.26 2.34 3.98
C ALA A 126 11.40 3.36 4.03
N ARG A 127 11.33 4.32 4.96
CA ARG A 127 12.35 5.36 5.18
C ARG A 127 13.57 4.83 5.93
N GLU A 128 13.38 4.02 6.98
CA GLU A 128 14.42 3.70 7.97
C GLU A 128 14.97 2.29 7.86
N ILE A 129 14.09 1.28 7.73
CA ILE A 129 14.45 -0.15 7.86
C ILE A 129 14.90 -0.75 6.52
N LYS A 130 14.80 0.03 5.45
CA LYS A 130 15.08 -0.31 4.05
C LYS A 130 14.15 -1.39 3.46
N ARG A 131 13.79 -2.45 4.20
CA ARG A 131 12.94 -3.55 3.69
C ARG A 131 12.02 -4.18 4.75
N VAL A 132 10.69 -4.02 4.66
CA VAL A 132 9.68 -4.74 5.48
C VAL A 132 8.42 -5.17 4.69
N THR A 133 7.83 -6.31 5.03
CA THR A 133 6.49 -6.67 4.58
C THR A 133 5.53 -6.59 5.76
N ILE A 134 4.47 -5.83 5.61
CA ILE A 134 3.37 -5.76 6.58
C ILE A 134 2.20 -6.55 5.99
N CYS A 135 1.75 -7.58 6.72
CA CYS A 135 0.66 -8.45 6.31
C CYS A 135 -0.53 -8.22 7.24
N ASP A 136 -1.50 -7.44 6.78
CA ASP A 136 -2.79 -7.23 7.45
C ASP A 136 -3.87 -7.77 6.51
N THR A 137 -4.45 -8.93 6.83
CA THR A 137 -5.36 -9.62 5.91
C THR A 137 -6.29 -10.58 6.64
N ALA A 138 -7.33 -11.05 5.94
CA ALA A 138 -8.24 -12.06 6.46
C ALA A 138 -7.49 -13.32 6.93
N SER A 139 -7.95 -13.91 8.03
CA SER A 139 -7.30 -15.09 8.65
C SER A 139 -7.11 -16.25 7.69
N ALA A 140 -8.01 -16.39 6.70
CA ALA A 140 -7.98 -17.44 5.69
C ALA A 140 -6.77 -17.35 4.74
N HIS A 141 -6.29 -16.14 4.44
CA HIS A 141 -5.20 -15.92 3.49
C HIS A 141 -3.89 -15.51 4.13
N PHE A 142 -3.87 -15.26 5.44
CA PHE A 142 -2.69 -14.80 6.14
C PHE A 142 -1.47 -15.72 5.95
N ASP A 143 -1.63 -17.04 6.13
CA ASP A 143 -0.49 -17.97 5.97
C ASP A 143 0.00 -17.96 4.53
N ALA A 144 -0.91 -17.97 3.56
CA ALA A 144 -0.55 -17.92 2.14
C ALA A 144 0.24 -16.63 1.80
N TRP A 145 -0.21 -15.47 2.29
CA TRP A 145 0.48 -14.21 2.10
C TRP A 145 1.86 -14.17 2.77
N ARG A 146 1.95 -14.63 4.02
CA ARG A 146 3.21 -14.75 4.75
C ARG A 146 4.20 -15.64 4.00
N ASP A 147 3.75 -16.83 3.59
CA ASP A 147 4.61 -17.82 2.92
C ASP A 147 5.04 -17.34 1.53
N CYS A 148 4.13 -16.68 0.80
CA CYS A 148 4.45 -16.03 -0.47
C CYS A 148 5.55 -14.97 -0.30
N ALA A 149 5.44 -14.11 0.71
CA ALA A 149 6.44 -13.09 1.00
C ALA A 149 7.79 -13.68 1.46
N ALA A 150 7.76 -14.66 2.37
CA ALA A 150 8.95 -15.33 2.86
C ALA A 150 9.73 -16.04 1.74
N ALA A 151 9.02 -16.60 0.75
CA ALA A 151 9.63 -17.24 -0.40
C ALA A 151 10.43 -16.26 -1.31
N GLN A 152 10.27 -14.94 -1.15
CA GLN A 152 10.98 -13.94 -1.96
C GLN A 152 12.28 -13.43 -1.32
N GLY A 153 12.61 -13.87 -0.10
CA GLY A 153 13.87 -13.56 0.60
C GLY A 153 13.69 -13.17 2.07
N ASP A 154 14.78 -12.77 2.71
CA ASP A 154 14.88 -12.56 4.16
C ASP A 154 14.29 -11.21 4.64
N LYS A 155 13.20 -10.76 4.01
CA LYS A 155 12.51 -9.53 4.39
C LYS A 155 11.71 -9.77 5.67
N PRO A 156 11.92 -8.99 6.76
CA PRO A 156 11.09 -9.10 7.95
C PRO A 156 9.61 -8.97 7.62
N ILE A 157 8.79 -9.84 8.21
CA ILE A 157 7.34 -9.85 8.03
C ILE A 157 6.69 -9.48 9.36
N LEU A 158 5.98 -8.36 9.40
CA LEU A 158 5.11 -7.98 10.51
C LEU A 158 3.68 -8.38 10.15
N GLY A 159 3.09 -9.27 10.94
CA GLY A 159 1.79 -9.84 10.63
C GLY A 159 0.71 -9.47 11.64
N PHE A 160 -0.42 -8.99 11.14
CA PHE A 160 -1.67 -8.76 11.87
C PHE A 160 -2.69 -9.81 11.41
N ARG A 161 -2.86 -10.84 12.23
CA ARG A 161 -3.79 -11.95 11.96
C ARG A 161 -5.05 -11.78 12.81
N PRO A 162 -6.23 -11.63 12.19
CA PRO A 162 -7.48 -11.68 12.93
C PRO A 162 -7.71 -13.08 13.52
N PRO A 163 -8.58 -13.22 14.55
CA PRO A 163 -8.97 -14.53 15.06
C PRO A 163 -9.52 -15.45 13.94
N PRO A 164 -9.46 -16.79 14.09
CA PRO A 164 -10.08 -17.72 13.14
C PRO A 164 -11.56 -17.42 12.91
N GLY A 165 -12.01 -17.42 11.66
CA GLY A 165 -13.39 -17.07 11.29
C GLY A 165 -13.73 -15.57 11.42
N GLY A 166 -12.82 -14.78 11.99
CA GLY A 166 -12.91 -13.33 11.98
C GLY A 166 -12.77 -12.82 10.55
N ARG A 167 -13.87 -12.30 10.00
CA ARG A 167 -13.73 -11.14 9.11
C ARG A 167 -13.32 -10.00 10.02
N HIS A 168 -12.23 -9.34 9.69
CA HIS A 168 -11.92 -8.04 10.28
C HIS A 168 -13.15 -7.12 10.01
N PRO A 169 -13.50 -6.19 10.91
CA PRO A 169 -14.78 -5.49 10.88
C PRO A 169 -15.14 -4.98 9.48
N ASP A 170 -16.32 -5.40 8.99
CA ASP A 170 -16.97 -4.71 7.89
C ASP A 170 -17.20 -3.26 8.35
N LEU A 171 -16.89 -2.27 7.52
CA LEU A 171 -17.13 -0.85 7.79
C LEU A 171 -18.61 -0.49 8.05
N ALA A 172 -19.49 -1.51 8.09
CA ALA A 172 -20.93 -1.43 8.29
C ALA A 172 -21.43 -2.00 9.64
N SER A 173 -20.55 -2.44 10.55
CA SER A 173 -20.93 -2.93 11.89
C SER A 173 -20.54 -1.97 13.00
#